data_AF-A0A2A4SQF1-F1
#
_entry.id   AF-A0A2A4SQF1-F1
#
_cell.length_a   1.000
_cell.length_b   1.000
_cell.length_c   1.000
_cell.angle_alpha   90.00
_cell.angle_beta   90.00
_cell.angle_gamma   90.00
#
_symmetry.space_group_name_H-M   'P 1'
#
loop_
_entity.id
_entity.type
_entity.pdbx_description
1 polymer ?
#
loop_
_entity_poly.entity_id
_entity_poly.type
_entity_poly.pdbx_seq_one_letter_code
_entity_poly.pdbx_strand_id
1 'polypeptide(L)' 'MEPPWIAICISQEGVLKSDLFGEDLSKLFPVAEPDCSDSGTFDNALEFLLMTGRSLQESVMMMVPEA' A
#
# COMPACT_ATOMS: atom_id res chain seq x y z
N MET A 1 -5.00 0.87 -17.80
CA MET A 1 -4.05 1.73 -17.08
C MET A 1 -4.17 1.32 -15.63
N GLU A 2 -3.14 0.71 -15.07
CA GLU A 2 -3.14 0.30 -13.65
C GLU A 2 -3.29 1.55 -12.78
N PRO A 3 -4.12 1.52 -11.72
CA PRO A 3 -4.23 2.64 -10.80
C PRO A 3 -2.90 2.98 -10.12
N PRO A 4 -2.62 4.27 -9.86
CA PRO A 4 -1.34 4.72 -9.30
C PRO A 4 -1.05 4.11 -7.92
N TRP A 5 -2.07 3.81 -7.11
CA TRP A 5 -1.90 3.19 -5.80
C TRP A 5 -1.33 1.77 -5.86
N ILE A 6 -1.62 0.99 -6.90
CA ILE A 6 -1.05 -0.36 -7.07
C ILE A 6 0.47 -0.26 -7.27
N ALA A 7 0.92 0.67 -8.12
CA ALA A 7 2.34 0.90 -8.36
C ALA A 7 3.08 1.37 -7.11
N ILE A 8 2.43 2.20 -6.27
CA ILE A 8 2.99 2.65 -5.00
C ILE A 8 3.20 1.48 -4.05
N CYS A 9 2.18 0.62 -3.86
CA CYS A 9 2.29 -0.57 -3.01
C CYS A 9 3.46 -1.44 -3.45
N ILE A 10 3.51 -1.84 -4.73
CA ILE A 10 4.59 -2.68 -5.28
C ILE A 10 5.97 -2.06 -5.03
N SER A 11 6.11 -0.74 -5.23
CA SER A 11 7.38 -0.04 -4.99
C SER A 11 7.79 -0.02 -3.52
N GLN A 12 6.82 0.08 -2.60
CA GLN A 12 7.09 0.14 -1.16
C GLN A 12 7.38 -1.25 -0.59
N GLU A 13 6.64 -2.28 -1.00
CA GLU A 13 6.85 -3.67 -0.58
C GLU A 13 8.30 -4.13 -0.83
N GLY A 14 8.89 -3.74 -1.95
CA GLY A 14 10.28 -4.10 -2.31
C GLY A 14 11.38 -3.48 -1.44
N VAL A 15 11.07 -2.44 -0.65
CA VAL A 15 12.04 -1.73 0.19
C VAL A 15 11.66 -1.71 1.68
N LEU A 16 10.48 -2.23 2.02
CA LEU A 16 9.93 -2.18 3.37
C LEU A 16 10.76 -3.03 4.34
N LYS A 17 11.05 -2.46 5.50
CA LYS A 17 11.69 -3.14 6.62
C LYS A 17 10.97 -2.79 7.90
N SER A 18 10.84 -3.75 8.79
CA SER A 18 10.25 -3.54 10.11
C SER A 18 11.03 -4.35 11.14
N ASP A 19 11.57 -3.67 12.15
CA ASP A 19 12.22 -4.32 13.29
C ASP A 19 11.23 -5.07 14.18
N LEU A 20 9.93 -4.69 14.12
CA LEU A 20 8.86 -5.33 14.89
C LEU A 20 8.37 -6.62 14.22
N PHE A 21 8.19 -6.60 12.89
CA PHE A 21 7.66 -7.74 12.15
C PHE A 21 8.75 -8.66 11.61
N GLY A 22 9.97 -8.18 11.38
CA GLY A 22 11.11 -9.00 10.95
C GLY A 22 10.77 -9.88 9.74
N GLU A 23 10.92 -11.21 9.91
CA GLU A 23 10.60 -12.21 8.88
C GLU A 23 9.11 -12.34 8.59
N ASP A 24 8.23 -12.00 9.55
CA ASP A 24 6.78 -12.08 9.37
C ASP A 24 6.25 -10.97 8.45
N LEU A 25 7.07 -9.96 8.13
CA LEU A 25 6.68 -8.89 7.21
C LEU A 25 6.28 -9.42 5.83
N SER A 26 6.90 -10.53 5.38
CA SER A 26 6.56 -11.14 4.09
C SER A 26 5.15 -11.73 4.04
N LYS A 27 4.52 -11.98 5.19
CA LYS A 27 3.13 -12.49 5.26
C LYS A 27 2.09 -11.42 4.88
N LEU A 28 2.50 -10.15 4.89
CA LEU A 28 1.65 -9.02 4.54
C LEU A 28 1.59 -8.79 3.02
N PHE A 29 2.41 -9.50 2.25
CA PHE A 29 2.54 -9.33 0.80
C PHE A 29 1.87 -10.47 0.02
N PRO A 30 1.27 -10.17 -1.16
CA PRO A 30 1.13 -8.83 -1.75
C PRO A 30 0.02 -8.01 -1.08
N VAL A 31 0.20 -6.69 -0.91
CA VAL A 31 -0.82 -5.79 -0.36
C VAL A 31 -1.97 -5.61 -1.37
N ALA A 32 -1.62 -5.51 -2.65
CA ALA A 32 -2.56 -5.48 -3.76
C ALA A 32 -2.72 -6.88 -4.37
N GLU A 33 -3.79 -7.58 -3.98
CA GLU A 33 -4.09 -8.91 -4.50
C GLU A 33 -4.72 -8.83 -5.92
N PRO A 34 -4.27 -9.66 -6.89
CA PRO A 34 -4.76 -9.61 -8.28
C PRO A 34 -6.26 -9.87 -8.44
N ASP A 35 -6.86 -10.65 -7.52
CA ASP A 35 -8.25 -11.08 -7.58
C ASP A 35 -9.17 -10.25 -6.65
N CYS A 36 -8.65 -9.16 -6.06
CA CYS A 36 -9.42 -8.29 -5.18
C CYS A 36 -10.17 -7.21 -5.99
N SER A 37 -11.27 -6.69 -5.44
CA SER A 37 -11.98 -5.58 -6.07
C SER A 37 -11.12 -4.31 -6.06
N ASP A 38 -11.41 -3.38 -6.99
CA ASP A 38 -10.74 -2.07 -7.01
C ASP A 38 -10.87 -1.33 -5.67
N SER A 39 -12.05 -1.43 -5.02
CA SER A 39 -12.30 -0.85 -3.70
C SER A 39 -11.51 -1.54 -2.58
N GLY A 40 -11.43 -2.87 -2.59
CA GLY A 40 -10.67 -3.62 -1.59
C GLY A 40 -9.17 -3.37 -1.73
N THR A 41 -8.67 -3.29 -2.96
CA THR A 41 -7.28 -2.92 -3.26
C THR A 41 -6.98 -1.49 -2.79
N PHE A 42 -7.94 -0.57 -2.94
CA PHE A 42 -7.83 0.79 -2.41
C PHE A 42 -7.73 0.79 -0.88
N ASP A 43 -8.62 0.07 -0.19
CA ASP A 43 -8.62 -0.02 1.27
C ASP A 43 -7.31 -0.61 1.81
N ASN A 44 -6.82 -1.71 1.20
CA ASN A 44 -5.54 -2.33 1.57
C ASN A 44 -4.35 -1.38 1.39
N ALA A 45 -4.30 -0.67 0.25
CA ALA A 45 -3.26 0.29 -0.03
C ALA A 45 -3.29 1.48 0.95
N LEU A 46 -4.49 1.97 1.29
CA LEU A 46 -4.66 3.04 2.25
C LEU A 46 -4.20 2.61 3.66
N GLU A 47 -4.64 1.45 4.13
CA GLU A 47 -4.25 0.89 5.42
C GLU A 47 -2.73 0.71 5.51
N PHE A 48 -2.14 0.14 4.46
CA PHE A 48 -0.69 -0.01 4.36
C PHE A 48 0.04 1.32 4.50
N LEU A 49 -0.37 2.36 3.75
CA LEU A 49 0.26 3.67 3.82
C LEU A 49 0.11 4.31 5.21
N LEU A 50 -1.04 4.16 5.87
CA LEU A 50 -1.25 4.63 7.25
C LEU A 50 -0.31 3.91 8.24
N MET A 51 -0.15 2.59 8.10
CA MET A 51 0.75 1.80 8.96
C MET A 51 2.23 2.17 8.79
N THR A 52 2.63 2.74 7.64
CA THR A 52 3.99 3.29 7.46
C THR A 52 4.24 4.61 8.20
N GLY A 53 3.25 5.14 8.92
CA GLY A 53 3.36 6.37 9.71
C GLY A 53 2.96 7.64 8.95
N ARG A 54 2.38 7.51 7.75
CA ARG A 54 1.85 8.64 6.98
C ARG A 54 0.46 9.04 7.50
N SER A 55 0.16 10.32 7.41
CA SER A 55 -1.18 10.82 7.69
C SER A 55 -2.18 10.40 6.61
N LEU A 56 -3.46 10.41 6.94
CA LEU A 56 -4.54 10.14 5.99
C LEU A 56 -4.46 11.06 4.76
N GLN A 57 -4.15 12.34 4.96
CA GLN A 57 -4.03 13.33 3.89
C GLN A 57 -2.87 13.01 2.95
N GLU A 58 -1.70 12.65 3.48
CA GLU A 58 -0.54 12.25 2.68
C GLU A 58 -0.82 10.97 1.89
N SER A 59 -1.43 9.97 2.53
CA SER A 59 -1.78 8.70 1.89
C SER A 59 -2.76 8.92 0.74
N VAL A 60 -3.83 9.68 0.96
CA VAL A 60 -4.83 9.98 -0.07
C VAL A 60 -4.25 10.78 -1.22
N MET A 61 -3.37 11.77 -0.97
CA MET A 61 -2.73 12.54 -2.06
C MET A 61 -1.82 11.68 -2.94
N MET A 62 -1.18 10.64 -2.39
CA MET A 62 -0.40 9.71 -3.21
C MET A 62 -1.28 8.74 -3.99
N MET A 63 -2.39 8.30 -3.42
CA MET A 63 -3.32 7.37 -4.07
C MET A 63 -4.15 8.06 -5.17
N VAL A 64 -4.66 9.26 -4.91
CA VAL A 64 -5.48 10.02 -5.84
C VAL A 64 -4.84 11.40 -6.01
N PRO A 65 -3.76 11.49 -6.82
CA PRO A 65 -3.16 12.78 -7.11
C PRO A 65 -4.17 13.66 -7.86
N GLU A 66 -4.07 14.97 -7.64
CA GLU A 66 -4.83 15.95 -8.42
C GLU A 66 -4.47 15.80 -9.91
N ALA A 67 -5.48 15.87 -10.79
CA ALA A 67 -5.35 15.68 -12.23
C ALA A 67 -4.75 16.89 -12.95
#